data_AF-A0A1Z3HLN0-F1
#
_entry.id   AF-A0A1Z3HLN0-F1
#
_cell.length_a   1.000
_cell.length_b   1.000
_cell.length_c   1.000
_cell.angle_alpha   90.00
_cell.angle_beta   90.00
_cell.angle_gamma   90.00
#
_symmetry.space_group_name_H-M   'P 1'
#
loop_
_entity.id
_entity.type
_entity.pdbx_description
1 polymer ?
#
loop_
_entity_poly.entity_id
_entity_poly.type
_entity_poly.pdbx_seq_one_letter_code
_entity_poly.pdbx_strand_id
1 'polypeptide(L)' 'MLYVGENTPRWQDGDPRRIDLQTWRVPDLVGEISDTTLASDLDEQKHLYEALGIPEYWVIDVKGERVFAFQIKSAGAV' A
#
# COMPACT_ATOMS: atom_id res chain seq x y z
N MET A 1 5.67 -0.34 5.42
CA MET A 1 5.35 -0.29 3.99
C MET A 1 6.43 -1.00 3.21
N LEU A 2 6.06 -2.13 2.62
CA LEU A 2 6.92 -2.92 1.72
C LEU A 2 6.49 -2.64 0.28
N TYR A 3 7.46 -2.50 -0.62
CA TYR A 3 7.24 -2.28 -2.05
C TYR A 3 7.83 -3.45 -2.84
N VAL A 4 7.02 -4.03 -3.71
CA VAL A 4 7.40 -5.14 -4.59
C VAL A 4 6.93 -4.79 -6.00
N GLY A 5 7.82 -4.95 -7.00
CA GLY A 5 7.55 -4.63 -8.40
C GLY A 5 8.83 -4.29 -9.17
N GLU A 6 8.70 -4.05 -10.47
CA GLU A 6 9.80 -3.53 -11.28
C GLU A 6 10.02 -2.03 -11.02
N ASN A 7 11.26 -1.55 -11.12
CA ASN A 7 11.62 -0.13 -10.93
C ASN A 7 11.21 0.47 -9.56
N THR A 8 11.20 -0.33 -8.49
CA THR A 8 10.97 0.17 -7.13
C THR A 8 12.07 1.15 -6.70
N PRO A 9 11.75 2.19 -5.91
CA PRO A 9 12.75 3.12 -5.40
C PRO A 9 13.86 2.38 -4.64
N ARG A 10 15.10 2.79 -4.87
CA ARG A 10 16.26 2.33 -4.11
C ARG A 10 16.68 3.45 -3.16
N TRP A 11 16.30 3.31 -1.90
CA TRP A 11 16.75 4.22 -0.85
C TRP A 11 18.21 3.95 -0.51
N GLN A 12 19.00 5.02 -0.39
CA GLN A 12 20.32 4.98 0.21
C GLN A 12 20.22 5.27 1.72
N ASP A 13 21.29 4.97 2.45
CA ASP A 13 21.34 5.28 3.88
C ASP A 13 21.22 6.80 4.10
N GLY A 14 20.21 7.20 4.88
CA GLY A 14 19.88 8.60 5.14
C GLY A 14 18.74 9.15 4.30
N ASP A 15 18.30 8.46 3.23
CA ASP A 15 17.15 8.90 2.46
C ASP A 15 15.85 8.75 3.26
N PRO A 16 14.93 9.73 3.16
CA PRO A 16 13.61 9.57 3.74
C PRO A 16 12.88 8.40 3.06
N ARG A 17 12.30 7.49 3.86
CA ARG A 17 11.50 6.35 3.38
C ARG A 17 10.10 6.76 2.86
N ARG A 18 9.97 7.98 2.33
CA ARG A 18 8.76 8.51 1.73
C ARG A 18 8.83 8.27 0.22
N ILE A 19 7.68 8.01 -0.40
CA ILE A 19 7.56 7.99 -1.86
C ILE A 19 6.89 9.28 -2.32
N ASP A 20 7.49 9.88 -3.33
CA ASP A 20 6.85 10.91 -4.15
C ASP A 20 6.29 10.26 -5.43
N LEU A 21 4.96 10.20 -5.53
CA LEU A 21 4.27 9.59 -6.67
C LEU A 21 4.32 10.46 -7.94
N GLN A 22 4.85 11.69 -7.88
CA GLN A 22 5.16 12.48 -9.08
C GLN A 22 6.50 12.06 -9.71
N THR A 23 7.40 11.51 -8.91
CA THR A 23 8.75 11.11 -9.33
C THR A 23 8.85 9.61 -9.58
N TRP A 24 8.10 8.81 -8.82
CA TRP A 24 8.17 7.35 -8.84
C TRP A 24 6.86 6.74 -9.33
N ARG A 25 6.97 5.61 -10.05
CA ARG A 25 5.81 4.82 -10.47
C ARG A 25 4.99 4.39 -9.25
N VAL A 26 3.67 4.38 -9.42
CA VAL A 26 2.73 3.78 -8.47
C VAL A 26 3.11 2.31 -8.21
N PRO A 27 3.20 1.89 -6.93
CA PRO A 27 3.48 0.50 -6.56
C PRO A 27 2.44 -0.49 -7.09
N ASP A 28 2.88 -1.72 -7.37
CA ASP A 28 1.96 -2.82 -7.64
C ASP A 28 1.27 -3.33 -6.36
N LEU A 29 1.99 -3.27 -5.23
CA LEU A 29 1.53 -3.72 -3.92
C LEU A 29 1.95 -2.74 -2.81
N VAL A 30 1.01 -2.44 -1.91
CA VAL A 30 1.28 -1.79 -0.63
C VAL A 30 0.92 -2.74 0.51
N GLY A 31 1.90 -2.99 1.41
CA GLY A 31 1.70 -3.79 2.61
C GLY A 31 1.85 -2.97 3.90
N GLU A 32 0.86 -3.08 4.79
CA GLU A 32 0.84 -2.45 6.12
C GLU A 32 0.83 -3.47 7.24
N ILE A 33 1.47 -3.12 8.36
CA ILE A 33 1.49 -3.91 9.58
C ILE A 33 0.70 -3.13 10.61
N SER A 34 -0.44 -3.67 11.06
CA SER A 34 -1.35 -2.99 11.99
C SER A 34 -1.31 -3.60 13.38
N ASP A 35 -1.47 -2.74 14.39
CA ASP A 35 -1.69 -3.15 15.77
C ASP A 35 -3.12 -2.75 16.22
N THR A 36 -4.06 -3.70 16.15
CA THR A 36 -5.44 -3.67 16.72
C THR A 36 -6.43 -2.56 16.32
N THR A 37 -6.01 -1.41 15.77
CA THR A 37 -6.91 -0.37 15.21
C THR A 37 -7.33 -0.65 13.75
N LEU A 38 -7.34 -1.94 13.42
CA LEU A 38 -7.42 -2.48 12.06
C LEU A 38 -8.62 -1.96 11.26
N ALA A 39 -9.84 -1.88 11.80
CA ALA A 39 -11.01 -1.62 10.95
C ALA A 39 -11.14 -0.16 10.47
N SER A 40 -10.78 0.81 11.32
CA SER A 40 -11.02 2.24 11.02
C SER A 40 -9.91 2.85 10.17
N ASP A 41 -8.65 2.46 10.42
CA ASP A 41 -7.50 2.94 9.64
C ASP A 41 -7.55 2.42 8.19
N LEU A 42 -8.08 1.21 8.01
CA LEU A 42 -8.11 0.55 6.71
C LEU A 42 -9.09 1.15 5.71
N ASP A 43 -10.28 1.57 6.14
CA ASP A 43 -11.25 2.12 5.21
C ASP A 43 -10.77 3.48 4.65
N GLU A 44 -10.19 4.35 5.48
CA GLU A 44 -9.65 5.64 5.02
C GLU A 44 -8.44 5.46 4.09
N GLN A 45 -7.51 4.58 4.43
CA GLN A 45 -6.32 4.33 3.61
C GLN A 45 -6.65 3.62 2.30
N LYS A 46 -7.59 2.66 2.32
CA LYS A 46 -8.00 1.93 1.13
C LYS A 46 -8.56 2.88 0.07
N HIS A 47 -9.46 3.81 0.42
CA HIS A 47 -9.99 4.78 -0.54
C HIS A 47 -8.87 5.65 -1.16
N LEU A 48 -7.86 6.02 -0.37
CA LEU A 48 -6.70 6.75 -0.88
C LEU A 48 -5.90 5.90 -1.88
N TYR A 49 -5.62 4.63 -1.57
CA TYR A 49 -4.88 3.74 -2.47
C TYR A 49 -5.65 3.37 -3.73
N GLU A 50 -6.98 3.27 -3.64
CA GLU A 50 -7.88 3.16 -4.80
C GLU A 50 -7.77 4.40 -5.70
N ALA A 51 -7.83 5.60 -5.13
CA ALA A 51 -7.68 6.84 -5.89
C ALA A 51 -6.29 7.01 -6.53
N LEU A 52 -5.25 6.44 -5.91
CA LEU A 52 -3.88 6.41 -6.44
C LEU A 52 -3.66 5.31 -7.50
N GLY A 53 -4.64 4.44 -7.73
CA GLY A 53 -4.56 3.38 -8.74
C GLY A 53 -3.63 2.22 -8.36
N ILE A 54 -3.43 1.99 -7.06
CA ILE A 54 -2.61 0.88 -6.57
C ILE A 54 -3.38 -0.44 -6.78
N PRO A 55 -2.83 -1.44 -7.48
CA PRO A 55 -3.56 -2.68 -7.81
C PRO A 55 -3.81 -3.61 -6.61
N GLU A 56 -2.88 -3.67 -5.65
CA GLU A 56 -2.98 -4.57 -4.50
C GLU A 56 -2.67 -3.86 -3.18
N TYR A 57 -3.46 -4.16 -2.16
CA TYR A 57 -3.29 -3.63 -0.81
C TYR A 57 -3.45 -4.72 0.24
N TRP A 58 -2.45 -4.91 1.10
CA TRP A 58 -2.40 -5.98 2.09
C TRP A 58 -2.21 -5.43 3.49
N VAL A 59 -2.86 -6.07 4.45
CA VAL A 59 -2.82 -5.71 5.87
C VAL A 59 -2.46 -6.93 6.68
N ILE A 60 -1.39 -6.82 7.45
CA ILE A 60 -0.86 -7.88 8.29
C ILE A 60 -1.27 -7.58 9.73
N ASP A 61 -2.21 -8.37 10.24
CA ASP A 61 -2.65 -8.36 11.63
C ASP A 61 -1.78 -9.36 12.40
N VAL A 62 -0.70 -8.87 13.00
CA VAL A 62 0.29 -9.70 13.71
C VAL A 62 -0.31 -10.32 14.96
N LYS A 63 -1.19 -9.61 15.67
CA LYS A 63 -1.82 -10.13 16.90
C LYS A 63 -2.89 -11.17 16.59
N GLY A 64 -3.62 -10.99 15.49
CA GLY A 64 -4.62 -11.94 15.01
C GLY A 64 -4.09 -13.07 14.12
N GLU A 65 -2.77 -13.13 13.90
CA GLU A 65 -2.07 -14.11 13.06
C GLU A 65 -2.70 -14.28 11.66
N ARG A 66 -3.11 -13.17 11.02
CA ARG A 66 -3.85 -13.21 9.76
C ARG A 66 -3.46 -12.06 8.82
N VAL A 67 -3.73 -12.26 7.53
CA VAL A 67 -3.49 -11.26 6.48
C VAL A 67 -4.80 -10.99 5.75
N PHE A 68 -5.12 -9.71 5.57
CA PHE A 68 -6.18 -9.25 4.69
C PHE A 68 -5.56 -8.80 3.38
N ALA A 69 -5.93 -9.44 2.27
CA ALA A 69 -5.44 -9.12 0.94
C ALA A 69 -6.58 -8.56 0.09
N PHE A 70 -6.38 -7.36 -0.45
CA PHE A 70 -7.35 -6.67 -1.29
C PHE A 70 -6.77 -6.51 -2.69
N GLN A 71 -7.53 -6.98 -3.68
CA GLN A 71 -7.32 -6.60 -5.07
C GLN A 71 -8.17 -5.37 -5.37
N ILE A 72 -7.51 -4.26 -5.64
CA ILE A 72 -8.14 -3.00 -5.98
C ILE A 72 -8.36 -3.01 -7.49
N LYS A 73 -9.62 -3.02 -7.92
CA LYS A 73 -9.96 -2.86 -9.34
C LYS A 73 -9.95 -1.36 -9.64
N SER A 74 -9.20 -0.96 -10.66
CA SER A 74 -9.32 0.38 -11.22
C SER A 74 -10.80 0.64 -11.53
N ALA A 75 -11.37 1.73 -11.00
CA ALA A 75 -12.70 2.16 -11.39
C ALA A 75 -12.70 2.27 -12.91
N GLY A 76 -13.54 1.46 -13.57
CA GLY A 76 -13.51 1.31 -15.02
C GLY A 76 -13.56 2.67 -15.70
N ALA A 77 -12.58 2.94 -16.56
CA ALA A 77 -12.73 3.98 -17.57
C ALA A 77 -13.90 3.56 -18.48
N VAL A 78 -15.02 4.27 -18.35
CA VAL A 78 -16.14 4.25 -19.30
C VAL A 78 -15.82 5.09 -20.52
#